data_AF-A0A5N8W157-F1
#
_entry.id   AF-A0A5N8W157-F1
#
_cell.length_a   1.000
_cell.length_b   1.000
_cell.length_c   1.000
_cell.angle_alpha   90.00
_cell.angle_beta   90.00
_cell.angle_gamma   90.00
#
_symmetry.space_group_name_H-M   'P 1'
#
loop_
_entity.id
_entity.type
_entity.pdbx_description
1 polymer ?
#
loop_
_entity_poly.entity_id
_entity_poly.type
_entity_poly.pdbx_seq_one_letter_code
_entity_poly.pdbx_strand_id
1 'polypeptide(L)'
;MTKLSLRAVQKLTCKKRDAWWTVFLVDPVATRMLIVLARFRFITPNRVTWAALFIGLASAGFFLKGDTRSLLIGALLYHLSFILDCIDGKLARLKGNGTVFGGWLDYVFDRIRVLFCALALMGGQFLRTDDELYLLAALVVVFLDMLRYVDALQIYKMRMSMRTKIEKVTKEREEAERAAQDAAEEAGREGVVFMEDLLRDNPGAAAEALREEAGAANVVDLHEQFRGQFPWYTRVRRAMLHTRIRPHLISGIEFQMFVFIVGPLIGQILWTTVVSAALLMLFELVIMYKFWLSTRDFTRVMEELSPAPPTVGTIAPHLHRGRHRRDADALLADERYRAPEPDEDPGFQPYPQPNATPHAHGFPQQTGFPHGPRQHVDTVPFPRLRTARPTERHGAPGVGENNR
;
A
#
# COMPACT_ATOMS: atom_id res chain seq x y z
N MET A 1 -17.38 4.41 -40.06
CA MET A 1 -17.51 3.90 -38.67
C MET A 1 -18.88 3.26 -38.55
N THR A 2 -18.93 1.93 -38.34
CA THR A 2 -20.15 1.21 -37.98
C THR A 2 -20.89 1.95 -36.87
N LYS A 3 -22.22 2.05 -36.94
CA LYS A 3 -23.05 2.69 -35.90
C LYS A 3 -22.88 1.90 -34.59
N LEU A 4 -21.87 2.25 -33.80
CA LEU A 4 -21.67 1.69 -32.47
C LEU A 4 -22.86 2.07 -31.61
N SER A 5 -23.60 1.08 -31.11
CA SER A 5 -24.70 1.33 -30.19
C SER A 5 -24.15 1.93 -28.88
N LEU A 6 -24.93 2.80 -28.24
CA LEU A 6 -24.56 3.43 -26.96
C LEU A 6 -24.11 2.40 -25.92
N ARG A 7 -24.79 1.25 -25.86
CA ARG A 7 -24.46 0.15 -24.94
C ARG A 7 -23.12 -0.51 -25.27
N ALA A 8 -22.79 -0.67 -26.55
CA ALA A 8 -21.49 -1.22 -26.96
C ALA A 8 -20.35 -0.27 -26.57
N VAL A 9 -20.51 1.04 -26.81
CA VAL A 9 -19.52 2.05 -26.42
C VAL A 9 -19.33 2.08 -24.91
N GLN A 10 -20.40 2.02 -24.13
CA GLN A 10 -20.31 1.95 -22.66
C GLN A 10 -19.53 0.73 -22.19
N LYS A 11 -19.83 -0.45 -22.75
CA LYS A 11 -19.16 -1.71 -22.37
C LYS A 11 -17.66 -1.69 -22.71
N LEU A 12 -17.26 -1.02 -23.79
CA LEU A 12 -15.87 -0.93 -24.23
C LEU A 12 -15.05 0.13 -23.48
N THR A 13 -15.68 1.24 -23.11
CA THR A 13 -14.95 2.45 -22.66
C THR A 13 -15.06 2.71 -21.16
N CYS A 14 -16.09 2.20 -20.50
CA CYS A 14 -16.34 2.50 -19.09
C CYS A 14 -15.63 1.49 -18.17
N LYS A 15 -15.06 1.97 -17.06
CA LYS A 15 -14.29 1.13 -16.12
C LYS A 15 -15.20 0.09 -15.44
N LYS A 16 -14.68 -1.09 -15.11
CA LYS A 16 -15.46 -2.14 -14.41
C LYS A 16 -16.05 -1.66 -13.09
N ARG A 17 -15.30 -0.83 -12.34
CA ARG A 17 -15.77 -0.19 -11.12
C ARG A 17 -15.34 1.28 -11.11
N ASP A 18 -16.26 2.18 -10.79
CA ASP A 18 -16.00 3.61 -10.67
C ASP A 18 -16.75 4.24 -9.47
N ALA A 19 -16.49 5.52 -9.20
CA ALA A 19 -17.24 6.34 -8.25
C ALA A 19 -18.72 6.39 -8.65
N TRP A 20 -19.64 6.39 -7.69
CA TRP A 20 -21.08 6.38 -8.03
C TRP A 20 -21.50 7.67 -8.71
N TRP A 21 -20.87 8.80 -8.34
CA TRP A 21 -21.05 10.07 -9.02
C TRP A 21 -20.71 9.96 -10.51
N THR A 22 -19.58 9.33 -10.83
CA THR A 22 -19.16 9.11 -12.21
C THR A 22 -20.14 8.19 -12.94
N VAL A 23 -20.59 7.10 -12.32
CA VAL A 23 -21.49 6.13 -12.95
C VAL A 23 -22.86 6.73 -13.26
N PHE A 24 -23.43 7.52 -12.35
CA PHE A 24 -24.79 8.03 -12.49
C PHE A 24 -24.88 9.38 -13.19
N LEU A 25 -23.96 10.30 -12.90
CA LEU A 25 -24.05 11.69 -13.38
C LEU A 25 -23.15 11.93 -14.59
N VAL A 26 -21.95 11.34 -14.61
CA VAL A 26 -20.96 11.61 -15.67
C VAL A 26 -21.09 10.65 -16.84
N ASP A 27 -21.10 9.34 -16.60
CA ASP A 27 -21.05 8.32 -17.64
C ASP A 27 -22.19 8.44 -18.68
N PRO A 28 -23.45 8.74 -18.31
CA PRO A 28 -24.52 8.93 -19.28
C PRO A 28 -24.28 10.14 -20.21
N VAL A 29 -23.71 11.22 -19.69
CA VAL A 29 -23.42 12.44 -20.46
C VAL A 29 -22.15 12.24 -21.29
N ALA A 30 -21.08 11.78 -20.63
CA ALA A 30 -19.78 11.52 -21.22
C ALA A 30 -19.85 10.54 -22.40
N THR A 31 -20.64 9.47 -22.29
CA THR A 31 -20.78 8.50 -23.40
C THR A 31 -21.44 9.13 -24.63
N ARG A 32 -22.47 9.96 -24.43
CA ARG A 32 -23.15 10.64 -25.56
C ARG A 32 -22.22 11.62 -26.23
N MET A 33 -21.52 12.44 -25.44
CA MET A 33 -20.51 13.37 -25.95
C MET A 33 -19.37 12.63 -26.65
N LEU A 34 -18.92 11.50 -26.10
CA LEU A 34 -17.87 10.67 -26.67
C LEU A 34 -18.21 10.19 -28.08
N ILE A 35 -19.46 9.77 -28.35
CA ILE A 35 -19.87 9.34 -29.69
C ILE A 35 -19.78 10.50 -30.70
N VAL A 36 -20.14 11.71 -30.27
CA VAL A 36 -20.04 12.91 -31.10
C VAL A 36 -18.57 13.25 -31.36
N LEU A 37 -17.76 13.32 -30.30
CA LEU A 37 -16.33 13.65 -30.37
C LEU A 37 -15.52 12.62 -31.16
N ALA A 38 -15.86 11.34 -31.04
CA ALA A 38 -15.21 10.25 -31.75
C ALA A 38 -15.41 10.31 -33.27
N ARG A 39 -16.48 10.97 -33.75
CA ARG A 39 -16.72 11.21 -35.18
C ARG A 39 -15.64 12.08 -35.80
N PHE A 40 -15.06 12.99 -35.02
CA PHE A 40 -14.05 13.93 -35.50
C PHE A 40 -12.66 13.33 -35.38
N ARG A 41 -11.99 13.17 -36.54
CA ARG A 41 -10.66 12.53 -36.62
C ARG A 41 -9.55 13.38 -35.97
N PHE A 42 -9.72 14.70 -35.95
CA PHE A 42 -8.74 15.65 -35.39
C PHE A 42 -8.79 15.79 -33.86
N ILE A 43 -9.83 15.26 -33.20
CA ILE A 43 -9.95 15.33 -31.74
C ILE A 43 -9.14 14.19 -31.12
N THR A 44 -8.00 14.53 -30.53
CA THR A 44 -7.13 13.59 -29.81
C THR A 44 -7.43 13.63 -28.31
N PRO A 45 -7.19 12.52 -27.56
CA PRO A 45 -7.36 12.50 -26.10
C PRO A 45 -6.65 13.67 -25.42
N ASN A 46 -5.38 13.91 -25.73
CA ASN A 46 -4.60 15.00 -25.13
C ASN A 46 -5.22 16.39 -25.36
N ARG A 47 -5.84 16.65 -26.51
CA ARG A 47 -6.53 17.94 -26.76
C ARG A 47 -7.75 18.09 -25.85
N VAL A 48 -8.47 17.00 -25.60
CA VAL A 48 -9.59 16.99 -24.66
C VAL A 48 -9.10 17.21 -23.24
N THR A 49 -7.97 16.60 -22.84
CA THR A 49 -7.31 16.81 -21.54
C THR A 49 -6.95 18.29 -21.33
N TRP A 50 -6.34 18.94 -22.33
CA TRP A 50 -6.05 20.38 -22.27
C TRP A 50 -7.32 21.23 -22.17
N ALA A 51 -8.36 20.92 -22.95
CA ALA A 51 -9.64 21.62 -22.87
C ALA A 51 -10.28 21.45 -21.48
N ALA A 52 -10.22 20.26 -20.89
CA ALA A 52 -10.70 19.99 -19.55
C ALA A 52 -9.96 20.86 -18.52
N LEU A 53 -8.63 20.97 -18.61
CA LEU A 53 -7.84 21.82 -17.73
C LEU A 53 -8.25 23.30 -17.84
N PHE A 54 -8.32 23.86 -19.05
CA PHE A 54 -8.67 25.28 -19.23
C PHE A 54 -10.07 25.60 -18.72
N ILE A 55 -11.04 24.70 -18.92
CA ILE A 55 -12.39 24.86 -18.35
C ILE A 55 -12.35 24.76 -16.82
N GLY A 56 -11.50 23.89 -16.27
CA GLY A 56 -11.28 23.78 -14.83
C GLY A 56 -10.65 25.04 -14.23
N LEU A 57 -9.68 25.66 -14.91
CA LEU A 57 -9.09 26.93 -14.48
C LEU A 57 -10.07 28.10 -14.63
N ALA A 58 -10.90 28.10 -15.67
CA ALA A 58 -11.99 29.06 -15.80
C ALA A 58 -12.96 28.96 -14.62
N SER A 59 -13.30 27.75 -14.19
CA SER A 59 -14.08 27.52 -12.96
C SER A 59 -13.44 28.16 -11.74
N ALA A 60 -12.13 27.99 -11.54
CA ALA A 60 -11.40 28.63 -10.45
C ALA A 60 -11.53 30.17 -10.51
N GLY A 61 -11.43 30.77 -11.70
CA GLY A 61 -11.63 32.21 -11.88
C GLY A 61 -13.01 32.70 -11.45
N PHE A 62 -14.07 31.90 -11.69
CA PHE A 62 -15.42 32.22 -11.20
C PHE A 62 -15.55 32.01 -9.69
N PHE A 63 -14.98 30.94 -9.14
CA PHE A 63 -14.97 30.70 -7.72
C PHE A 63 -14.31 31.83 -6.91
N LEU A 64 -13.23 32.41 -7.45
CA LEU A 64 -12.53 33.53 -6.80
C LEU A 64 -13.40 34.78 -6.62
N LYS A 65 -14.40 35.01 -7.49
CA LYS A 65 -15.32 36.16 -7.34
C LYS A 65 -16.24 36.02 -6.11
N GLY A 66 -16.53 34.78 -5.71
CA GLY A 66 -17.27 34.42 -4.51
C GLY A 66 -18.76 34.80 -4.48
N ASP A 67 -19.30 35.55 -5.46
CA ASP A 67 -20.72 35.84 -5.53
C ASP A 67 -21.54 34.61 -5.93
N THR A 68 -22.82 34.54 -5.52
CA THR A 68 -23.67 33.36 -5.73
C THR A 68 -23.78 32.95 -7.21
N ARG A 69 -23.85 33.91 -8.14
CA ARG A 69 -23.95 33.59 -9.58
C ARG A 69 -22.64 33.01 -10.08
N SER A 70 -21.51 33.61 -9.72
CA SER A 70 -20.19 33.09 -10.08
C SER A 70 -19.91 31.74 -9.44
N LEU A 71 -20.36 31.48 -8.21
CA LEU A 71 -20.27 30.18 -7.57
C LEU A 71 -21.03 29.09 -8.35
N LEU A 72 -22.25 29.38 -8.81
CA LEU A 72 -23.04 28.44 -9.61
C LEU A 72 -22.41 28.18 -10.99
N ILE A 73 -21.90 29.24 -11.65
CA ILE A 73 -21.20 29.11 -12.93
C ILE A 73 -19.89 28.32 -12.75
N GLY A 74 -19.14 28.59 -11.68
CA GLY A 74 -17.95 27.84 -11.30
C GLY A 74 -18.28 26.36 -11.12
N ALA A 75 -19.27 26.02 -10.29
CA ALA A 75 -19.69 24.63 -10.08
C ALA A 75 -20.06 23.91 -11.39
N LEU A 76 -20.77 24.59 -12.29
CA LEU A 76 -21.12 24.05 -13.60
C LEU A 76 -19.88 23.80 -14.48
N LEU A 77 -18.96 24.77 -14.55
CA LEU A 77 -17.73 24.65 -15.31
C LEU A 77 -16.81 23.57 -14.74
N TYR A 78 -16.71 23.47 -13.41
CA TYR A 78 -15.99 22.40 -12.74
C TYR A 78 -16.55 21.03 -13.13
N HIS A 79 -17.87 20.87 -13.08
CA HIS A 79 -18.52 19.63 -13.47
C HIS A 79 -18.30 19.30 -14.96
N LEU A 80 -18.37 20.31 -15.83
CA LEU A 80 -18.08 20.14 -17.26
C LEU A 80 -16.62 19.74 -17.51
N SER A 81 -15.67 20.37 -16.82
CA SER A 81 -14.25 20.00 -16.86
C SER A 81 -14.08 18.53 -16.47
N PHE A 82 -14.70 18.09 -15.37
CA PHE A 82 -14.64 16.70 -14.91
C PHE A 82 -15.26 15.71 -15.90
N ILE A 83 -16.34 16.09 -16.58
CA ILE A 83 -16.93 15.27 -17.65
C ILE A 83 -15.93 15.10 -18.81
N LEU A 84 -15.24 16.17 -19.21
CA LEU A 84 -14.25 16.13 -20.31
C LEU A 84 -13.01 15.30 -19.96
N ASP A 85 -12.52 15.41 -18.73
CA ASP A 85 -11.51 14.54 -18.10
C ASP A 85 -11.90 13.06 -18.26
N CYS A 86 -13.16 12.74 -17.90
CA CYS A 86 -13.66 11.39 -18.04
C CYS A 86 -13.82 10.95 -19.51
N ILE A 87 -13.98 11.88 -20.45
CA ILE A 87 -14.11 11.61 -21.89
C ILE A 87 -12.76 11.31 -22.51
N ASP A 88 -11.67 11.98 -22.12
CA ASP A 88 -10.36 11.78 -22.76
C ASP A 88 -9.87 10.32 -22.63
N GLY A 89 -10.04 9.71 -21.45
CA GLY A 89 -9.63 8.34 -21.19
C GLY A 89 -10.57 7.35 -21.84
N LYS A 90 -11.86 7.68 -21.96
CA LYS A 90 -12.82 6.88 -22.72
C LYS A 90 -12.51 6.94 -24.22
N LEU A 91 -12.09 8.10 -24.73
CA LEU A 91 -11.69 8.32 -26.11
C LEU A 91 -10.40 7.59 -26.46
N ALA A 92 -9.40 7.61 -25.56
CA ALA A 92 -8.16 6.87 -25.70
C ALA A 92 -8.42 5.35 -25.80
N ARG A 93 -9.31 4.81 -24.95
CA ARG A 93 -9.73 3.40 -25.01
C ARG A 93 -10.50 3.06 -26.29
N LEU A 94 -11.36 3.97 -26.76
CA LEU A 94 -12.17 3.75 -27.96
C LEU A 94 -11.32 3.80 -29.25
N LYS A 95 -10.38 4.75 -29.34
CA LYS A 95 -9.51 4.92 -30.52
C LYS A 95 -8.27 4.03 -30.49
N GLY A 96 -7.94 3.42 -29.36
CA GLY A 96 -6.73 2.60 -29.20
C GLY A 96 -5.42 3.39 -29.27
N ASN A 97 -5.46 4.72 -29.12
CA ASN A 97 -4.33 5.62 -29.26
C ASN A 97 -3.91 6.29 -27.94
N GLY A 98 -4.26 5.68 -26.80
CA GLY A 98 -3.82 6.14 -25.47
C GLY A 98 -2.31 5.97 -25.30
N THR A 99 -1.66 6.97 -24.70
CA THR A 99 -0.21 6.95 -24.44
C THR A 99 0.07 7.03 -22.94
N VAL A 100 1.24 6.55 -22.51
CA VAL A 100 1.70 6.67 -21.11
C VAL A 100 1.79 8.13 -20.70
N PHE A 101 2.33 8.99 -21.58
CA PHE A 101 2.38 10.44 -21.36
C PHE A 101 0.99 11.04 -21.19
N GLY A 102 0.01 10.66 -22.01
CA GLY A 102 -1.37 11.14 -21.89
C GLY A 102 -2.00 10.76 -20.54
N GLY A 103 -1.76 9.53 -20.06
CA GLY A 103 -2.23 9.11 -18.74
C GLY A 103 -1.56 9.85 -17.58
N TRP A 104 -0.26 10.17 -17.70
CA TRP A 104 0.43 11.04 -16.74
C TRP A 104 -0.09 12.48 -16.79
N LEU A 105 -0.38 13.00 -17.98
CA LEU A 105 -0.87 14.36 -18.18
C LEU A 105 -2.28 14.55 -17.58
N ASP A 106 -3.21 13.64 -17.87
CA ASP A 106 -4.55 13.55 -17.26
C ASP A 106 -4.43 13.57 -15.73
N TYR A 107 -3.56 12.71 -15.20
CA TYR A 107 -3.28 12.64 -13.78
C TYR A 107 -2.80 13.99 -13.18
N VAL A 108 -1.83 14.66 -13.80
CA VAL A 108 -1.30 15.95 -13.30
C VAL A 108 -2.35 17.06 -13.41
N PHE A 109 -3.10 17.12 -14.50
CA PHE A 109 -4.08 18.18 -14.75
C PHE A 109 -5.26 18.12 -13.79
N ASP A 110 -5.70 16.92 -13.41
CA ASP A 110 -6.69 16.75 -12.36
C ASP A 110 -6.21 17.37 -11.03
N ARG A 111 -4.95 17.17 -10.65
CA ARG A 111 -4.36 17.74 -9.43
C ARG A 111 -4.30 19.27 -9.49
N ILE A 112 -3.83 19.81 -10.61
CA ILE A 112 -3.79 21.26 -10.84
C ILE A 112 -5.21 21.84 -10.72
N ARG A 113 -6.19 21.25 -11.41
CA ARG A 113 -7.59 21.69 -11.34
C ARG A 113 -8.09 21.73 -9.89
N VAL A 114 -7.91 20.65 -9.13
CA VAL A 114 -8.39 20.56 -7.74
C VAL A 114 -7.71 21.61 -6.85
N LEU A 115 -6.40 21.77 -6.95
CA LEU A 115 -5.64 22.75 -6.17
C LEU A 115 -6.13 24.18 -6.44
N PHE A 116 -6.18 24.59 -7.71
CA PHE A 116 -6.61 25.94 -8.08
C PHE A 116 -8.08 26.19 -7.72
N CYS A 117 -8.96 25.20 -7.88
CA CYS A 117 -10.36 25.35 -7.49
C CYS A 117 -10.53 25.41 -5.96
N ALA A 118 -9.77 24.64 -5.19
CA ALA A 118 -9.79 24.69 -3.71
C ALA A 118 -9.39 26.07 -3.21
N LEU A 119 -8.25 26.57 -3.67
CA LEU A 119 -7.73 27.88 -3.29
C LEU A 119 -8.67 29.01 -3.73
N ALA A 120 -9.19 28.94 -4.96
CA ALA A 120 -10.07 29.98 -5.48
C ALA A 120 -11.46 29.99 -4.83
N LEU A 121 -12.05 28.82 -4.57
CA LEU A 121 -13.37 28.73 -3.92
C LEU A 121 -13.31 29.27 -2.51
N MET A 122 -12.35 28.78 -1.72
CA MET A 122 -12.24 29.17 -0.32
C MET A 122 -11.68 30.59 -0.19
N GLY A 123 -10.66 30.95 -0.96
CA GLY A 123 -10.12 32.31 -1.00
C GLY A 123 -11.16 33.33 -1.47
N GLY A 124 -11.97 33.00 -2.48
CA GLY A 124 -13.05 33.86 -2.94
C GLY A 124 -14.15 34.06 -1.91
N GLN A 125 -14.46 33.06 -1.08
CA GLN A 125 -15.37 33.22 0.05
C GLN A 125 -14.76 34.03 1.19
N PHE A 126 -13.49 33.80 1.52
CA PHE A 126 -12.75 34.59 2.51
C PHE A 126 -12.76 36.08 2.15
N LEU A 127 -12.41 36.44 0.92
CA LEU A 127 -12.40 37.84 0.45
C LEU A 127 -13.76 38.55 0.54
N ARG A 128 -14.86 37.80 0.63
CA ARG A 128 -16.22 38.36 0.75
C ARG A 128 -16.77 38.36 2.16
N THR A 129 -16.40 37.39 2.97
CA THR A 129 -16.96 37.15 4.30
C THR A 129 -16.03 37.56 5.44
N ASP A 130 -14.74 37.71 5.14
CA ASP A 130 -13.64 37.93 6.10
C ASP A 130 -13.53 36.81 7.16
N ASP A 131 -14.06 35.62 6.86
CA ASP A 131 -14.07 34.47 7.75
C ASP A 131 -12.85 33.55 7.48
N GLU A 132 -11.88 33.57 8.41
CA GLU A 132 -10.65 32.79 8.35
C GLU A 132 -10.89 31.26 8.25
N LEU A 133 -12.07 30.77 8.65
CA LEU A 133 -12.43 29.36 8.53
C LEU A 133 -12.36 28.85 7.08
N TYR A 134 -12.60 29.72 6.10
CA TYR A 134 -12.43 29.35 4.69
C TYR A 134 -10.97 29.05 4.35
N LEU A 135 -10.00 29.79 4.90
CA LEU A 135 -8.58 29.53 4.66
C LEU A 135 -8.16 28.19 5.27
N LEU A 136 -8.64 27.89 6.48
CA LEU A 136 -8.45 26.58 7.10
C LEU A 136 -9.11 25.47 6.26
N ALA A 137 -10.33 25.69 5.77
CA ALA A 137 -11.02 24.74 4.90
C ALA A 137 -10.23 24.50 3.60
N ALA A 138 -9.60 25.52 3.01
CA ALA A 138 -8.74 25.39 1.84
C ALA A 138 -7.55 24.45 2.13
N LEU A 139 -6.87 24.69 3.26
CA LEU A 139 -5.75 23.86 3.70
C LEU A 139 -6.19 22.42 3.92
N VAL A 140 -7.31 22.20 4.61
CA VAL A 140 -7.86 20.87 4.87
C VAL A 140 -8.21 20.15 3.57
N VAL A 141 -8.86 20.83 2.61
CA VAL A 141 -9.23 20.23 1.32
C VAL A 141 -8.00 19.79 0.53
N VAL A 142 -6.99 20.65 0.44
CA VAL A 142 -5.73 20.35 -0.27
C VAL A 142 -4.98 19.23 0.45
N PHE A 143 -4.89 19.29 1.78
CA PHE A 143 -4.24 18.26 2.59
C PHE A 143 -4.91 16.89 2.40
N LEU A 144 -6.24 16.80 2.50
CA LEU A 144 -6.95 15.54 2.35
C LEU A 144 -6.86 14.98 0.92
N ASP A 145 -6.91 15.83 -0.10
CA ASP A 145 -6.72 15.39 -1.48
C ASP A 145 -5.29 14.85 -1.71
N MET A 146 -4.28 15.45 -1.07
CA MET A 146 -2.90 14.96 -1.12
C MET A 146 -2.69 13.69 -0.30
N LEU A 147 -3.23 13.61 0.91
CA LEU A 147 -3.16 12.43 1.78
C LEU A 147 -3.71 11.21 1.07
N ARG A 148 -4.93 11.32 0.51
CA ARG A 148 -5.56 10.25 -0.27
C ARG A 148 -4.67 9.81 -1.43
N TYR A 149 -4.04 10.76 -2.12
CA TYR A 149 -3.16 10.44 -3.23
C TYR A 149 -1.95 9.62 -2.79
N VAL A 150 -1.26 10.08 -1.74
CA VAL A 150 -0.10 9.40 -1.19
C VAL A 150 -0.49 8.01 -0.71
N ASP A 151 -1.60 7.88 0.02
CA ASP A 151 -2.08 6.59 0.53
C ASP A 151 -2.41 5.63 -0.60
N ALA A 152 -3.13 6.08 -1.63
CA ALA A 152 -3.46 5.25 -2.79
C ALA A 152 -2.19 4.73 -3.50
N LEU A 153 -1.17 5.57 -3.66
CA LEU A 153 0.10 5.16 -4.25
C LEU A 153 0.88 4.18 -3.38
N GLN A 154 0.95 4.42 -2.07
CA GLN A 154 1.69 3.56 -1.15
C GLN A 154 1.03 2.20 -1.03
N ILE A 155 -0.30 2.15 -0.92
CA ILE A 155 -1.07 0.90 -0.91
C ILE A 155 -0.83 0.14 -2.22
N TYR A 156 -0.85 0.81 -3.37
CA TYR A 156 -0.58 0.17 -4.65
C TYR A 156 0.84 -0.44 -4.71
N LYS A 157 1.85 0.35 -4.36
CA LYS A 157 3.26 -0.11 -4.34
C LYS A 157 3.45 -1.30 -3.41
N MET A 158 2.87 -1.23 -2.20
CA MET A 158 3.02 -2.29 -1.22
C MET A 158 2.31 -3.58 -1.67
N ARG A 159 1.09 -3.50 -2.22
CA ARG A 159 0.40 -4.67 -2.77
C ARG A 159 1.15 -5.32 -3.92
N MET A 160 1.73 -4.52 -4.81
CA MET A 160 2.57 -5.05 -5.89
C MET A 160 3.81 -5.75 -5.34
N SER A 161 4.50 -5.16 -4.37
CA SER A 161 5.65 -5.78 -3.73
C SER A 161 5.30 -7.10 -3.04
N MET A 162 4.20 -7.14 -2.28
CA MET A 162 3.71 -8.35 -1.63
C MET A 162 3.38 -9.46 -2.65
N ARG A 163 2.70 -9.10 -3.75
CA ARG A 163 2.37 -10.04 -4.82
C ARG A 163 3.62 -10.63 -5.48
N THR A 164 4.58 -9.78 -5.86
CA THR A 164 5.82 -10.24 -6.48
C THR A 164 6.62 -11.15 -5.55
N LYS A 165 6.61 -10.89 -4.24
CA LYS A 165 7.23 -11.78 -3.25
C LYS A 165 6.56 -13.14 -3.17
N ILE A 166 5.22 -13.20 -3.10
CA ILE A 166 4.47 -14.47 -3.11
C ILE A 166 4.78 -15.24 -4.39
N GLU A 167 4.69 -14.59 -5.56
CA GLU A 167 4.93 -15.25 -6.86
C GLU A 167 6.36 -15.82 -6.94
N LYS A 168 7.36 -15.07 -6.44
CA LYS A 168 8.74 -15.53 -6.39
C LYS A 168 8.91 -16.78 -5.52
N VAL A 169 8.43 -16.74 -4.27
CA VAL A 169 8.58 -17.87 -3.33
C VAL A 169 7.80 -19.09 -3.81
N THR A 170 6.62 -18.89 -4.38
CA THR A 170 5.80 -19.98 -4.94
C THR A 170 6.55 -20.66 -6.08
N LYS A 171 7.16 -19.89 -6.99
CA LYS A 171 7.93 -20.41 -8.12
C LYS A 171 9.19 -21.14 -7.67
N GLU A 172 9.92 -20.61 -6.69
CA GLU A 172 11.09 -21.28 -6.09
C GLU A 172 10.70 -22.62 -5.45
N ARG A 173 9.53 -22.71 -4.82
CA ARG A 173 9.00 -23.95 -4.27
C ARG A 173 8.61 -24.95 -5.35
N GLU A 174 7.89 -24.52 -6.39
CA GLU A 174 7.56 -25.38 -7.53
C GLU A 174 8.82 -25.94 -8.20
N GLU A 175 9.87 -25.12 -8.34
CA GLU A 175 11.17 -25.54 -8.89
C GLU A 175 11.89 -26.52 -7.95
N ALA A 176 11.85 -26.30 -6.63
CA ALA A 176 12.42 -27.23 -5.66
C ALA A 176 11.67 -28.56 -5.61
N GLU A 177 10.34 -28.54 -5.70
CA GLU A 177 9.50 -29.75 -5.79
C GLU A 177 9.75 -30.50 -7.09
N ARG A 178 9.88 -29.81 -8.23
CA ARG A 178 10.28 -30.43 -9.51
C ARG A 178 11.68 -31.01 -9.43
N ALA A 179 12.66 -30.28 -8.88
CA ALA A 179 14.01 -30.79 -8.71
C ALA A 179 14.05 -32.00 -7.75
N ALA A 180 13.19 -32.03 -6.73
CA ALA A 180 13.06 -33.19 -5.84
C ALA A 180 12.36 -34.38 -6.53
N GLN A 181 11.40 -34.11 -7.44
CA GLN A 181 10.77 -35.14 -8.29
C GLN A 181 11.76 -35.70 -9.31
N ASP A 182 12.54 -34.83 -9.97
CA ASP A 182 13.59 -35.21 -10.92
C ASP A 182 14.72 -36.00 -10.22
N ALA A 183 15.10 -35.58 -8.99
CA ALA A 183 16.05 -36.33 -8.16
C ALA A 183 15.49 -37.66 -7.63
N ALA A 184 14.17 -37.76 -7.43
CA ALA A 184 13.49 -39.02 -7.13
C ALA A 184 13.40 -39.95 -8.36
N GLU A 185 13.39 -39.41 -9.58
CA GLU A 185 13.53 -40.19 -10.82
C GLU A 185 14.97 -40.70 -11.06
N GLU A 186 16.00 -40.00 -10.58
CA GLU A 186 17.40 -40.43 -10.70
C GLU A 186 17.87 -41.37 -9.56
N ALA A 187 17.14 -41.44 -8.44
CA ALA A 187 17.40 -42.34 -7.33
C ALA A 187 16.46 -43.56 -7.32
N GLY A 188 16.54 -44.39 -8.37
CA GLY A 188 16.06 -45.77 -8.35
C GLY A 188 14.56 -45.96 -8.57
N ARG A 189 14.23 -46.67 -9.66
CA ARG A 189 12.94 -47.35 -9.82
C ARG A 189 12.68 -48.30 -8.64
N GLU A 190 11.90 -47.88 -7.67
CA GLU A 190 10.88 -48.71 -7.03
C GLU A 190 9.61 -47.86 -6.91
N GLY A 191 8.56 -48.35 -7.55
CA GLY A 191 7.51 -47.52 -8.12
C GLY A 191 6.45 -47.01 -7.14
N VAL A 192 5.69 -46.04 -7.64
CA VAL A 192 4.35 -45.72 -7.14
C VAL A 192 3.43 -45.57 -8.36
N VAL A 193 2.37 -46.38 -8.37
CA VAL A 193 1.34 -46.47 -9.42
C VAL A 193 0.32 -45.36 -9.19
N PHE A 194 -0.04 -44.63 -10.24
CA PHE A 194 -1.07 -43.59 -10.21
C PHE A 194 -2.46 -44.19 -10.50
N MET A 195 -3.48 -43.67 -9.83
CA MET A 195 -4.89 -44.08 -9.92
C MET A 195 -5.49 -44.03 -11.34
N GLU A 196 -4.88 -43.25 -12.23
CA GLU A 196 -5.25 -43.15 -13.64
C GLU A 196 -4.97 -44.45 -14.42
N ASP A 197 -4.01 -45.27 -13.96
CA ASP A 197 -3.75 -46.62 -14.48
C ASP A 197 -4.70 -47.67 -13.89
N LEU A 198 -5.21 -47.49 -12.66
CA LEU A 198 -6.19 -48.41 -12.04
C LEU A 198 -7.60 -48.29 -12.64
N LEU A 199 -7.95 -47.13 -13.20
CA LEU A 199 -9.24 -46.91 -13.88
C LEU A 199 -9.26 -47.49 -15.31
N ARG A 200 -8.09 -47.76 -15.89
CA ARG A 200 -7.96 -48.44 -17.17
C ARG A 200 -8.32 -49.94 -17.06
N ASP A 201 -8.09 -50.53 -15.89
CA ASP A 201 -8.29 -51.96 -15.62
C ASP A 201 -9.66 -52.30 -14.99
N ASN A 202 -10.44 -51.31 -14.53
CA ASN A 202 -11.82 -51.54 -14.06
C ASN A 202 -12.77 -50.35 -14.38
N PRO A 203 -13.45 -50.37 -15.53
CA PRO A 203 -14.22 -49.23 -16.07
C PRO A 203 -15.58 -48.95 -15.37
N GLY A 204 -15.81 -49.50 -14.17
CA GLY A 204 -17.10 -49.45 -13.47
C GLY A 204 -17.13 -48.62 -12.18
N ALA A 205 -16.02 -48.03 -11.74
CA ALA A 205 -15.99 -47.26 -10.50
C ALA A 205 -16.45 -45.80 -10.72
N ALA A 206 -17.39 -45.34 -9.89
CA ALA A 206 -18.04 -44.04 -10.05
C ALA A 206 -17.09 -42.87 -9.76
N ALA A 207 -17.07 -41.90 -10.69
CA ALA A 207 -16.23 -40.70 -10.72
C ALA A 207 -16.37 -39.74 -9.50
N GLU A 208 -17.28 -40.04 -8.56
CA GLU A 208 -17.51 -39.23 -7.36
C GLU A 208 -16.52 -39.57 -6.23
N ALA A 209 -16.04 -40.81 -6.13
CA ALA A 209 -15.02 -41.19 -5.13
C ALA A 209 -13.64 -40.58 -5.43
N LEU A 210 -13.32 -40.39 -6.73
CA LEU A 210 -12.06 -39.80 -7.20
C LEU A 210 -11.98 -38.27 -7.00
N ARG A 211 -13.12 -37.62 -6.76
CA ARG A 211 -13.21 -36.19 -6.50
C ARG A 211 -12.94 -35.81 -5.04
N GLU A 212 -13.13 -36.74 -4.09
CA GLU A 212 -12.70 -36.54 -2.70
C GLU A 212 -11.19 -36.71 -2.52
N GLU A 213 -10.56 -37.54 -3.36
CA GLU A 213 -9.14 -37.89 -3.25
C GLU A 213 -8.20 -36.81 -3.85
N ALA A 214 -8.66 -36.07 -4.88
CA ALA A 214 -7.95 -34.95 -5.49
C ALA A 214 -8.15 -33.63 -4.72
N GLY A 215 -8.02 -33.69 -3.40
CA GLY A 215 -8.36 -32.67 -2.41
C GLY A 215 -8.32 -31.23 -2.91
N ALA A 216 -9.33 -30.46 -2.49
CA ALA A 216 -9.59 -29.04 -2.76
C ALA A 216 -8.48 -28.05 -2.30
N ALA A 217 -7.21 -28.40 -2.47
CA ALA A 217 -6.06 -27.79 -1.82
C ALA A 217 -5.33 -26.74 -2.67
N ASN A 218 -5.79 -26.44 -3.89
CA ASN A 218 -5.13 -25.45 -4.75
C ASN A 218 -6.00 -24.25 -5.11
N VAL A 219 -6.74 -23.73 -4.13
CA VAL A 219 -7.35 -22.40 -4.22
C VAL A 219 -7.16 -21.66 -2.90
N VAL A 220 -6.05 -20.93 -2.78
CA VAL A 220 -5.86 -19.97 -1.69
C VAL A 220 -6.76 -18.75 -1.95
N ASP A 221 -7.94 -18.75 -1.33
CA ASP A 221 -8.86 -17.63 -1.37
C ASP A 221 -8.53 -16.64 -0.25
N LEU A 222 -7.71 -15.63 -0.58
CA LEU A 222 -7.31 -14.50 0.29
C LEU A 222 -8.49 -13.71 0.91
N HIS A 223 -9.75 -14.11 0.70
CA HIS A 223 -10.95 -13.45 1.24
C HIS A 223 -11.88 -14.41 1.98
N GLU A 224 -11.46 -15.63 2.29
CA GLU A 224 -12.29 -16.66 2.94
C GLU A 224 -12.70 -16.26 4.36
N GLN A 225 -11.75 -15.79 5.16
CA GLN A 225 -11.96 -15.40 6.57
C GLN A 225 -12.88 -14.15 6.71
N PHE A 226 -12.89 -13.26 5.72
CA PHE A 226 -13.76 -12.07 5.69
C PHE A 226 -15.22 -12.42 5.35
N ARG A 227 -15.47 -13.49 4.58
CA ARG A 227 -16.82 -13.93 4.21
C ARG A 227 -17.54 -14.63 5.36
N GLY A 228 -16.79 -15.32 6.23
CA GLY A 228 -17.34 -16.02 7.39
C GLY A 228 -17.93 -15.08 8.47
N GLN A 229 -17.31 -13.91 8.69
CA GLN A 229 -17.75 -12.98 9.75
C GLN A 229 -18.91 -12.05 9.35
N PHE A 230 -19.21 -11.89 8.05
CA PHE A 230 -20.24 -10.95 7.59
C PHE A 230 -21.16 -11.56 6.51
N PRO A 231 -22.13 -12.42 6.88
CA PRO A 231 -23.07 -13.02 5.92
C PRO A 231 -23.89 -11.98 5.15
N TRP A 232 -24.23 -10.86 5.79
CA TRP A 232 -24.94 -9.73 5.19
C TRP A 232 -24.10 -8.99 4.13
N TYR A 233 -22.77 -8.96 4.28
CA TYR A 233 -21.86 -8.35 3.31
C TYR A 233 -21.91 -9.07 1.96
N THR A 234 -22.19 -10.38 1.93
CA THR A 234 -22.32 -11.10 0.65
C THR A 234 -23.59 -10.72 -0.12
N ARG A 235 -24.70 -10.43 0.58
CA ARG A 235 -25.95 -9.95 -0.03
C ARG A 235 -25.79 -8.52 -0.55
N VAL A 236 -25.21 -7.63 0.26
CA VAL A 236 -24.88 -6.25 -0.16
C VAL A 236 -23.87 -6.26 -1.31
N ARG A 237 -22.83 -7.09 -1.25
CA ARG A 237 -21.87 -7.29 -2.35
C ARG A 237 -22.54 -7.82 -3.60
N ARG A 238 -23.48 -8.76 -3.51
CA ARG A 238 -24.20 -9.30 -4.69
C ARG A 238 -25.11 -8.25 -5.33
N ALA A 239 -25.81 -7.44 -4.53
CA ALA A 239 -26.54 -6.27 -5.01
C ALA A 239 -25.61 -5.22 -5.63
N MET A 240 -24.45 -4.96 -5.01
CA MET A 240 -23.42 -4.04 -5.52
C MET A 240 -22.70 -4.57 -6.76
N LEU A 241 -22.59 -5.89 -6.95
CA LEU A 241 -21.96 -6.51 -8.14
C LEU A 241 -22.81 -6.30 -9.41
N HIS A 242 -24.11 -6.02 -9.27
CA HIS A 242 -24.96 -5.59 -10.38
C HIS A 242 -24.77 -4.11 -10.74
N THR A 243 -24.15 -3.32 -9.86
CA THR A 243 -23.82 -1.91 -10.11
C THR A 243 -22.32 -1.73 -10.39
N ARG A 244 -21.95 -0.81 -11.31
CA ARG A 244 -20.54 -0.48 -11.58
C ARG A 244 -19.88 0.35 -10.46
N ILE A 245 -20.47 0.41 -9.28
CA ILE A 245 -20.10 1.29 -8.18
C ILE A 245 -19.07 0.60 -7.30
N ARG A 246 -18.03 1.33 -6.90
CA ARG A 246 -17.04 0.85 -5.93
C ARG A 246 -17.65 0.77 -4.52
N PRO A 247 -17.27 -0.23 -3.71
CA PRO A 247 -17.84 -0.40 -2.36
C PRO A 247 -17.49 0.73 -1.39
N HIS A 248 -16.45 1.53 -1.66
CA HIS A 248 -16.19 2.77 -0.94
C HIS A 248 -17.07 3.89 -1.53
N LEU A 249 -18.15 4.23 -0.83
CA LEU A 249 -19.16 5.17 -1.33
C LEU A 249 -18.68 6.63 -1.35
N ILE A 250 -17.69 6.98 -0.53
CA ILE A 250 -17.12 8.33 -0.51
C ILE A 250 -15.63 8.18 -0.77
N SER A 251 -15.26 8.34 -2.04
CA SER A 251 -13.87 8.44 -2.48
C SER A 251 -13.49 9.91 -2.65
N GLY A 252 -12.29 10.13 -3.18
CA GLY A 252 -11.83 11.47 -3.52
C GLY A 252 -12.70 12.19 -4.54
N ILE A 253 -13.30 11.46 -5.49
CA ILE A 253 -14.18 12.06 -6.50
C ILE A 253 -15.42 12.62 -5.81
N GLU A 254 -16.11 11.82 -5.01
CA GLU A 254 -17.29 12.27 -4.27
C GLU A 254 -16.96 13.47 -3.39
N PHE A 255 -15.87 13.39 -2.61
CA PHE A 255 -15.38 14.50 -1.80
C PHE A 255 -15.25 15.81 -2.61
N GLN A 256 -14.57 15.76 -3.76
CA GLN A 256 -14.42 16.91 -4.63
C GLN A 256 -15.76 17.42 -5.16
N MET A 257 -16.67 16.53 -5.58
CA MET A 257 -17.97 16.93 -6.10
C MET A 257 -18.84 17.59 -5.03
N PHE A 258 -18.79 17.10 -3.79
CA PHE A 258 -19.51 17.75 -2.68
C PHE A 258 -18.95 19.13 -2.37
N VAL A 259 -17.62 19.30 -2.36
CA VAL A 259 -16.97 20.58 -2.07
C VAL A 259 -17.18 21.60 -3.20
N PHE A 260 -16.97 21.20 -4.47
CA PHE A 260 -16.94 22.13 -5.60
C PHE A 260 -18.27 22.30 -6.33
N ILE A 261 -19.22 21.38 -6.12
CA ILE A 261 -20.53 21.45 -6.77
C ILE A 261 -21.60 21.63 -5.71
N VAL A 262 -21.78 20.65 -4.82
CA VAL A 262 -22.92 20.66 -3.89
C VAL A 262 -22.85 21.83 -2.90
N GLY A 263 -21.67 22.13 -2.35
CA GLY A 263 -21.45 23.26 -1.44
C GLY A 263 -21.86 24.60 -2.06
N PRO A 264 -21.29 24.99 -3.21
CA PRO A 264 -21.68 26.20 -3.95
C PRO A 264 -23.15 26.23 -4.36
N LEU A 265 -23.74 25.10 -4.74
CA LEU A 265 -25.15 25.02 -5.15
C LEU A 265 -26.12 25.30 -3.99
N ILE A 266 -25.81 24.80 -2.79
CA ILE A 266 -26.64 24.97 -1.59
C ILE A 266 -26.27 26.26 -0.83
N GLY A 267 -25.12 26.86 -1.14
CA GLY A 267 -24.58 28.02 -0.43
C GLY A 267 -23.98 27.68 0.93
N GLN A 268 -23.75 26.39 1.22
CA GLN A 268 -23.20 25.91 2.49
C GLN A 268 -21.83 25.24 2.29
N ILE A 269 -20.85 26.03 1.85
CA ILE A 269 -19.53 25.52 1.45
C ILE A 269 -18.76 24.92 2.65
N LEU A 270 -18.70 25.61 3.79
CA LEU A 270 -17.98 25.10 4.98
C LEU A 270 -18.59 23.80 5.50
N TRP A 271 -19.91 23.78 5.69
CA TRP A 271 -20.60 22.61 6.24
C TRP A 271 -20.44 21.37 5.34
N THR A 272 -20.68 21.53 4.04
CA THR A 272 -20.51 20.43 3.07
C THR A 272 -19.08 19.93 3.02
N THR A 273 -18.09 20.83 3.15
CA THR A 273 -16.67 20.49 3.21
C THR A 273 -16.35 19.68 4.47
N VAL A 274 -16.79 20.13 5.64
CA VAL A 274 -16.56 19.41 6.92
C VAL A 274 -17.19 18.02 6.88
N VAL A 275 -18.44 17.91 6.47
CA VAL A 275 -19.15 16.62 6.39
C VAL A 275 -18.44 15.68 5.42
N SER A 276 -18.04 16.18 4.25
CA SER A 276 -17.39 15.37 3.23
C SER A 276 -15.96 14.99 3.62
N ALA A 277 -15.24 15.86 4.31
CA ALA A 277 -13.92 15.58 4.89
C ALA A 277 -14.00 14.48 5.96
N ALA A 278 -14.96 14.58 6.88
CA ALA A 278 -15.17 13.56 7.92
C ALA A 278 -15.51 12.20 7.31
N LEU A 279 -16.38 12.17 6.31
CA LEU A 279 -16.74 10.94 5.60
C LEU A 279 -15.55 10.36 4.82
N LEU A 280 -14.78 11.19 4.12
CA LEU A 280 -13.57 10.76 3.42
C LEU A 280 -12.58 10.12 4.39
N MET A 281 -12.28 10.77 5.52
CA MET A 281 -11.38 10.22 6.53
C MET A 281 -11.86 8.88 7.09
N LEU A 282 -13.17 8.76 7.37
CA LEU A 282 -13.75 7.50 7.83
C LEU A 282 -13.52 6.37 6.81
N PHE A 283 -13.74 6.63 5.52
CA PHE A 283 -13.51 5.62 4.48
C PHE A 283 -12.03 5.31 4.27
N GLU A 284 -11.13 6.30 4.33
CA GLU A 284 -9.68 6.05 4.27
C GLU A 284 -9.19 5.21 5.46
N LEU A 285 -9.71 5.44 6.67
CA LEU A 285 -9.43 4.59 7.83
C LEU A 285 -9.88 3.14 7.61
N VAL A 286 -11.06 2.93 7.01
CA VAL A 286 -11.54 1.58 6.65
C VAL A 286 -10.64 0.93 5.61
N ILE A 287 -10.18 1.68 4.60
CA ILE A 287 -9.25 1.18 3.58
C ILE A 287 -7.91 0.82 4.22
N MET A 288 -7.39 1.66 5.11
CA MET A 288 -6.15 1.43 5.84
C MET A 288 -6.25 0.21 6.75
N TYR A 289 -7.37 0.05 7.47
CA TYR A 289 -7.63 -1.12 8.30
C TYR A 289 -7.68 -2.41 7.47
N LYS A 290 -8.39 -2.39 6.34
CA LYS A 290 -8.44 -3.54 5.42
C LYS A 290 -7.04 -3.85 4.86
N PHE A 291 -6.25 -2.83 4.57
CA PHE A 291 -4.90 -2.99 4.09
C PHE A 291 -3.99 -3.62 5.16
N TRP A 292 -4.08 -3.14 6.41
CA TRP A 292 -3.39 -3.75 7.55
C TRP A 292 -3.74 -5.23 7.72
N LEU A 293 -5.03 -5.59 7.61
CA LEU A 293 -5.42 -7.01 7.66
C LEU A 293 -4.75 -7.83 6.54
N SER A 294 -4.73 -7.30 5.32
CA SER A 294 -4.04 -7.94 4.18
C SER A 294 -2.53 -8.10 4.41
N THR A 295 -1.89 -7.20 5.16
CA THR A 295 -0.47 -7.36 5.52
C THR A 295 -0.24 -8.49 6.51
N ARG A 296 -1.18 -8.72 7.44
CA ARG A 296 -1.12 -9.86 8.37
C ARG A 296 -1.32 -11.19 7.64
N ASP A 297 -2.29 -11.24 6.73
CA ASP A 297 -2.55 -12.43 5.90
C ASP A 297 -1.31 -12.77 5.06
N PHE A 298 -0.64 -11.75 4.50
CA PHE A 298 0.62 -11.94 3.79
C PHE A 298 1.73 -12.50 4.68
N THR A 299 1.91 -11.97 5.90
CA THR A 299 2.90 -12.53 6.84
C THR A 299 2.63 -14.00 7.13
N ARG A 300 1.36 -14.36 7.35
CA ARG A 300 0.95 -15.75 7.57
C ARG A 300 1.24 -16.65 6.36
N VAL A 301 0.84 -16.22 5.16
CA VAL A 301 1.12 -16.96 3.92
C VAL A 301 2.62 -17.11 3.70
N MET A 302 3.41 -16.07 3.99
CA MET A 302 4.87 -16.15 3.91
C MET A 302 5.47 -17.10 4.96
N GLU A 303 4.91 -17.20 6.16
CA GLU A 303 5.31 -18.20 7.17
C GLU A 303 4.99 -19.63 6.71
N GLU A 304 3.79 -19.84 6.12
CA GLU A 304 3.37 -21.14 5.57
C GLU A 304 4.22 -21.57 4.37
N LEU A 305 4.63 -20.61 3.51
CA LEU A 305 5.52 -20.87 2.38
C LEU A 305 7.01 -20.91 2.76
N SER A 306 7.40 -20.44 3.95
CA SER A 306 8.80 -20.48 4.37
C SER A 306 9.17 -21.90 4.83
N PRO A 307 10.27 -22.47 4.33
CA PRO A 307 10.72 -23.80 4.74
C PRO A 307 11.25 -23.73 6.18
N ALA A 308 10.42 -24.16 7.13
CA ALA A 308 10.71 -24.23 8.57
C ALA A 308 10.84 -22.85 9.26
N PRO A 309 10.55 -22.75 10.58
CA PRO A 309 10.28 -21.47 11.22
C PRO A 309 11.51 -20.56 11.16
N PRO A 310 11.34 -19.23 11.19
CA PRO A 310 12.45 -18.35 11.50
C PRO A 310 12.91 -18.72 12.91
N THR A 311 13.93 -19.55 13.01
CA THR A 311 14.71 -19.70 14.23
C THR A 311 15.29 -18.33 14.54
N VAL A 312 14.55 -17.55 15.32
CA VAL A 312 15.07 -16.49 16.15
C VAL A 312 16.14 -17.17 17.01
N GLY A 313 17.40 -17.11 16.56
CA GLY A 313 18.55 -17.58 17.33
C GLY A 313 19.17 -18.92 16.91
N THR A 314 19.17 -19.33 15.64
CA THR A 314 20.04 -20.45 15.24
C THR A 314 20.82 -20.13 13.96
N ILE A 315 22.13 -20.02 14.12
CA ILE A 315 23.11 -19.82 13.05
C ILE A 315 22.99 -20.98 12.07
N ALA A 316 22.93 -20.69 10.77
CA ALA A 316 22.72 -21.69 9.74
C ALA A 316 23.81 -22.80 9.77
N PRO A 317 23.48 -24.09 9.50
CA PRO A 317 24.45 -25.19 9.58
C PRO A 317 25.66 -25.05 8.62
N HIS A 318 25.51 -24.31 7.53
CA HIS A 318 26.60 -24.00 6.61
C HIS A 318 27.59 -22.94 7.15
N LEU A 319 27.17 -22.15 8.15
CA LEU A 319 28.06 -21.30 8.95
C LEU A 319 28.72 -22.09 10.10
N HIS A 320 28.17 -23.25 10.50
CA HIS A 320 28.85 -24.20 11.38
C HIS A 320 29.96 -24.99 10.66
N ARG A 321 29.82 -25.25 9.36
CA ARG A 321 30.91 -25.80 8.55
C ARG A 321 31.78 -24.67 8.03
N GLY A 322 32.67 -24.18 8.89
CA GLY A 322 33.81 -23.38 8.45
C GLY A 322 34.52 -24.11 7.31
N ARG A 323 34.46 -23.52 6.10
CA ARG A 323 35.16 -23.99 4.89
C ARG A 323 36.70 -23.99 5.05
N HIS A 324 37.21 -23.60 6.22
CA HIS A 324 38.64 -23.49 6.52
C HIS A 324 39.21 -24.62 7.40
N ARG A 325 38.43 -25.59 7.88
CA ARG A 325 39.00 -26.61 8.79
C ARG A 325 39.74 -27.75 8.11
N ARG A 326 39.63 -27.94 6.79
CA ARG A 326 40.44 -28.98 6.10
C ARG A 326 41.90 -28.57 5.88
N ASP A 327 42.18 -27.27 5.83
CA ASP A 327 43.56 -26.77 5.61
C ASP A 327 44.15 -26.12 6.88
N ALA A 328 43.35 -25.89 7.93
CA ALA A 328 43.84 -25.31 9.18
C ALA A 328 44.87 -26.22 9.87
N ASP A 329 44.63 -27.54 9.91
CA ASP A 329 45.57 -28.47 10.54
C ASP A 329 46.88 -28.59 9.74
N ALA A 330 46.84 -28.38 8.42
CA ALA A 330 48.01 -28.34 7.55
C ALA A 330 48.79 -27.01 7.66
N LEU A 331 48.09 -25.88 7.84
CA LEU A 331 48.69 -24.57 8.08
C LEU A 331 49.29 -24.43 9.49
N LEU A 332 48.69 -25.08 10.50
CA LEU A 332 49.20 -25.12 11.88
C LEU A 332 50.39 -26.08 12.05
N ALA A 333 50.63 -26.97 11.08
CA ALA A 333 51.79 -27.86 11.05
C ALA A 333 53.01 -27.26 10.33
N ASP A 334 52.86 -26.12 9.65
CA ASP A 334 53.95 -25.40 9.00
C ASP A 334 54.78 -24.65 10.06
N GLU A 335 56.08 -24.95 10.12
CA GLU A 335 57.00 -24.42 11.15
C GLU A 335 57.03 -22.88 11.19
N ARG A 336 56.66 -22.21 10.09
CA ARG A 336 56.60 -20.74 10.00
C ARG A 336 55.49 -20.12 10.86
N TYR A 337 54.48 -20.89 11.27
CA TYR A 337 53.33 -20.42 12.04
C TYR A 337 53.25 -21.03 13.45
N ARG A 338 54.33 -21.68 13.90
CA ARG A 338 54.45 -22.15 15.28
C ARG A 338 54.49 -20.94 16.23
N ALA A 339 53.82 -21.04 17.38
CA ALA A 339 53.96 -20.01 18.41
C ALA A 339 55.46 -19.94 18.84
N PRO A 340 56.03 -18.74 19.01
CA PRO A 340 57.41 -18.60 19.48
C PRO A 340 57.55 -19.24 20.87
N GLU A 341 58.69 -19.90 21.11
CA GLU A 341 58.98 -20.42 22.44
C GLU A 341 59.17 -19.24 23.42
N PRO A 342 58.87 -19.40 24.72
CA PRO A 342 58.84 -18.29 25.69
C PRO A 342 60.16 -17.52 25.85
N ASP A 343 61.27 -18.09 25.40
CA ASP A 343 62.62 -17.52 25.38
C ASP A 343 62.92 -16.65 24.14
N GLU A 344 62.14 -16.77 23.07
CA GLU A 344 62.30 -15.99 21.83
C GLU A 344 61.54 -14.65 21.86
N ASP A 345 60.45 -14.55 22.62
CA ASP A 345 59.72 -13.30 22.86
C ASP A 345 59.23 -13.23 24.33
N PRO A 346 60.03 -12.65 25.25
CA PRO A 346 59.69 -12.59 26.68
C PRO A 346 58.46 -11.72 27.00
N GLY A 347 57.87 -11.04 26.01
CA GLY A 347 56.62 -10.28 26.14
C GLY A 347 55.37 -11.07 25.76
N PHE A 348 55.48 -12.26 25.18
CA PHE A 348 54.34 -13.05 24.73
C PHE A 348 53.72 -13.85 25.88
N GLN A 349 52.50 -13.48 26.30
CA GLN A 349 51.68 -14.29 27.21
C GLN A 349 50.60 -15.05 26.41
N PRO A 350 50.62 -16.40 26.42
CA PRO A 350 49.55 -17.18 25.81
C PRO A 350 48.21 -16.85 26.48
N TYR A 351 47.13 -16.83 25.69
CA TYR A 351 45.79 -16.63 26.24
C TYR A 351 45.46 -17.71 27.28
N PRO A 352 44.90 -17.36 28.45
CA PRO A 352 44.51 -18.33 29.46
C PRO A 352 43.44 -19.25 28.87
N GLN A 353 43.71 -20.56 28.87
CA GLN A 353 42.72 -21.52 28.38
C GLN A 353 41.52 -21.56 29.32
N PRO A 354 40.29 -21.52 28.80
CA PRO A 354 39.09 -21.59 29.64
C PRO A 354 39.04 -22.94 30.35
N ASN A 355 38.90 -22.90 31.68
CA ASN A 355 38.87 -24.06 32.57
C ASN A 355 38.00 -25.20 32.01
N ALA A 356 38.65 -26.30 31.63
CA ALA A 356 37.99 -27.55 31.31
C ALA A 356 37.61 -28.28 32.60
N THR A 357 36.48 -27.93 33.21
CA THR A 357 35.85 -28.80 34.23
C THR A 357 34.88 -29.77 33.54
N PRO A 358 35.11 -31.09 33.60
CA PRO A 358 34.17 -32.08 33.07
C PRO A 358 33.00 -32.25 34.04
N HIS A 359 31.76 -32.06 33.57
CA HIS A 359 30.56 -32.42 34.32
C HIS A 359 30.48 -33.96 34.45
N ALA A 360 30.88 -34.49 35.60
CA ALA A 360 30.62 -35.88 35.99
C ALA A 360 29.36 -35.95 36.87
N HIS A 361 28.37 -36.72 36.42
CA HIS A 361 27.23 -37.13 37.23
C HIS A 361 27.71 -37.99 38.41
N GLY A 362 27.34 -37.60 39.63
CA GLY A 362 27.57 -38.41 40.83
C GLY A 362 27.22 -37.63 42.09
N PHE A 363 25.98 -37.77 42.57
CA PHE A 363 25.65 -37.39 43.93
C PHE A 363 26.17 -38.46 44.90
N PRO A 364 26.80 -38.05 46.00
CA PRO A 364 26.57 -38.67 47.29
C PRO A 364 25.98 -37.68 48.31
N GLN A 365 25.20 -38.26 49.21
CA GLN A 365 24.39 -37.61 50.24
C GLN A 365 25.20 -37.01 51.39
N GLN A 366 24.48 -36.21 52.19
CA GLN A 366 24.73 -35.80 53.60
C GLN A 366 25.72 -34.63 53.77
N THR A 367 25.49 -33.59 54.56
CA THR A 367 24.55 -33.33 55.67
C THR A 367 24.67 -31.84 56.04
N GLY A 368 23.60 -31.21 56.49
CA GLY A 368 23.69 -30.03 57.38
C GLY A 368 23.18 -28.71 56.81
N PHE A 369 21.91 -28.40 57.08
CA PHE A 369 21.50 -27.00 57.28
C PHE A 369 21.96 -26.54 58.67
N PRO A 370 22.29 -25.24 58.85
CA PRO A 370 21.41 -24.47 59.72
C PRO A 370 21.06 -23.06 59.20
N HIS A 371 19.96 -22.57 59.77
CA HIS A 371 19.26 -21.31 59.55
C HIS A 371 20.08 -20.00 59.68
N GLY A 372 19.64 -18.95 58.95
CA GLY A 372 19.88 -17.54 59.28
C GLY A 372 19.24 -16.58 58.26
N PRO A 373 18.61 -15.44 58.66
CA PRO A 373 17.47 -14.86 57.94
C PRO A 373 17.77 -13.69 56.97
N ARG A 374 16.77 -13.40 56.13
CA ARG A 374 16.61 -12.22 55.24
C ARG A 374 17.00 -10.90 55.91
N GLN A 375 17.70 -10.04 55.15
CA GLN A 375 17.71 -8.59 55.36
C GLN A 375 17.35 -7.83 54.08
N HIS A 376 16.51 -6.82 54.28
CA HIS A 376 16.00 -5.81 53.35
C HIS A 376 17.12 -5.04 52.65
N VAL A 377 16.89 -4.64 51.38
CA VAL A 377 17.56 -3.47 50.79
C VAL A 377 16.50 -2.55 50.21
N ASP A 378 16.45 -1.36 50.79
CA ASP A 378 15.56 -0.26 50.48
C ASP A 378 15.91 0.43 49.14
N THR A 379 14.85 0.91 48.51
CA THR A 379 14.78 1.98 47.49
C THR A 379 15.60 3.22 47.86
N VAL A 380 16.13 4.01 46.88
CA VAL A 380 15.69 5.37 46.40
C VAL A 380 16.72 5.91 45.33
N PRO A 381 16.63 7.12 44.69
CA PRO A 381 16.01 7.43 43.38
C PRO A 381 16.89 8.14 42.29
N PHE A 382 16.26 8.36 41.12
CA PHE A 382 16.57 9.32 40.04
C PHE A 382 16.77 10.80 40.46
N PRO A 383 17.57 11.60 39.71
CA PRO A 383 17.61 13.06 39.85
C PRO A 383 16.75 13.85 38.83
N ARG A 384 16.17 14.96 39.31
CA ARG A 384 15.31 15.95 38.62
C ARG A 384 16.11 17.15 38.04
N LEU A 385 15.53 17.78 37.01
CA LEU A 385 15.84 19.10 36.45
C LEU A 385 15.85 20.27 37.46
N ARG A 386 16.66 21.31 37.20
CA ARG A 386 16.43 22.68 37.71
C ARG A 386 16.91 23.78 36.75
N THR A 387 16.14 24.86 36.74
CA THR A 387 16.12 26.10 35.94
C THR A 387 16.95 27.27 36.55
N ALA A 388 17.40 28.25 35.73
CA ALA A 388 17.52 29.68 36.12
C ALA A 388 17.73 30.63 34.90
N ARG A 389 17.07 31.82 34.92
CA ARG A 389 17.26 33.05 34.09
C ARG A 389 18.08 34.11 34.91
N PRO A 390 18.08 35.44 34.60
CA PRO A 390 18.73 36.23 33.52
C PRO A 390 19.59 37.41 34.07
N THR A 391 20.41 38.10 33.25
CA THR A 391 20.91 39.49 33.55
C THR A 391 21.29 40.28 32.29
N GLU A 392 21.15 41.62 32.40
CA GLU A 392 21.11 42.69 31.39
C GLU A 392 22.46 43.37 30.99
N ARG A 393 22.41 44.05 29.81
CA ARG A 393 22.96 45.38 29.38
C ARG A 393 24.46 45.73 29.33
N HIS A 394 24.90 46.13 28.11
CA HIS A 394 25.47 47.45 27.67
C HIS A 394 26.46 47.20 26.49
N GLY A 395 26.56 47.95 25.37
CA GLY A 395 26.04 49.23 24.89
C GLY A 395 26.35 49.37 23.38
N ALA A 396 25.71 50.36 22.73
CA ALA A 396 25.87 50.76 21.31
C ALA A 396 27.09 51.71 21.11
N PRO A 397 27.33 52.41 19.96
CA PRO A 397 26.66 52.42 18.63
C PRO A 397 27.62 52.45 17.40
N GLY A 398 27.08 52.41 16.17
CA GLY A 398 27.79 52.98 15.00
C GLY A 398 27.45 52.45 13.59
N VAL A 399 26.63 53.22 12.87
CA VAL A 399 26.76 53.68 11.46
C VAL A 399 26.99 52.65 10.32
N GLY A 400 26.16 52.74 9.26
CA GLY A 400 26.61 52.41 7.90
C GLY A 400 25.54 51.94 6.92
N GLU A 401 25.10 52.85 6.04
CA GLU A 401 24.34 52.61 4.81
C GLU A 401 24.95 51.50 3.92
N ASN A 402 24.13 50.73 3.20
CA ASN A 402 24.04 50.88 1.74
C ASN A 402 23.00 49.98 1.04
N ASN A 403 22.35 50.60 0.06
CA ASN A 403 21.65 50.01 -1.08
C ASN A 403 22.50 48.99 -1.85
N ARG A 404 21.88 47.89 -2.29
CA ARG A 404 21.67 47.57 -3.72
C ARG A 404 20.73 46.39 -3.91
#